data_AF-A0A950A5L0-F1
#
_entry.id   AF-A0A950A5L0-F1
#
_cell.length_a   1.000
_cell.length_b   1.000
_cell.length_c   1.000
_cell.angle_alpha   90.00
_cell.angle_beta   90.00
_cell.angle_gamma   90.00
#
_symmetry.space_group_name_H-M   'P 1'
#
loop_
_entity.id
_entity.type
_entity.pdbx_description
1 polymer ?
#
loop_
_entity_poly.entity_id
_entity_poly.type
_entity_poly.pdbx_seq_one_letter_code
_entity_poly.pdbx_strand_id
1 'polypeptide(L)'
;IHNDRLRNSRRFLLLCVWAVVTPFIMNTAGWLLTESGRQPWIVQGLQKTAVSNSPSVSVTEIWISLVAFVLSYIVLGWADLVLMLRYSRRGMARADAEAAEPVAGAAPSLTY
;
A
#
# COMPACT_ATOMS: atom_id res chain seq x y z
N ILE A 1 -31.58 -4.23 -11.59
CA ILE A 1 -32.25 -2.96 -11.23
C ILE A 1 -31.77 -2.37 -9.88
N HIS A 2 -30.91 -3.01 -9.05
CA HIS A 2 -30.49 -2.45 -7.74
C HIS A 2 -29.06 -1.84 -7.67
N ASN A 3 -28.33 -1.72 -8.79
CA ASN A 3 -26.90 -1.37 -8.77
C ASN A 3 -26.59 0.13 -8.57
N ASP A 4 -27.55 1.02 -8.82
CA ASP A 4 -27.31 2.47 -8.79
C ASP A 4 -27.18 3.03 -7.36
N ARG A 5 -27.73 2.33 -6.37
CA ARG A 5 -27.66 2.75 -4.95
C ARG A 5 -26.25 2.64 -4.38
N LEU A 6 -25.48 1.62 -4.79
CA LEU A 6 -24.09 1.43 -4.34
C LEU A 6 -23.15 2.42 -5.01
N ARG A 7 -23.33 2.64 -6.32
CA ARG A 7 -22.55 3.61 -7.10
C ARG A 7 -22.74 5.05 -6.62
N ASN A 8 -23.95 5.43 -6.18
CA ASN A 8 -24.23 6.80 -5.73
C ASN A 8 -24.10 7.00 -4.21
N SER A 9 -23.84 5.95 -3.42
CA SER A 9 -23.70 6.08 -1.98
C SER A 9 -22.31 6.59 -1.59
N ARG A 10 -22.25 7.87 -1.21
CA ARG A 10 -21.01 8.53 -0.75
C ARG A 10 -20.30 7.77 0.39
N ARG A 11 -21.06 7.16 1.30
CA ARG A 11 -20.50 6.38 2.43
C ARG A 11 -19.82 5.11 1.95
N PHE A 12 -20.44 4.41 0.98
CA PHE A 12 -19.88 3.18 0.42
C PHE A 12 -18.58 3.48 -0.34
N LEU A 13 -18.58 4.51 -1.21
CA LEU A 13 -17.39 4.92 -1.94
C LEU A 13 -16.24 5.36 -1.01
N LEU A 14 -16.55 6.07 0.08
CA LEU A 14 -15.53 6.46 1.06
C LEU A 14 -14.91 5.23 1.75
N LEU A 15 -15.72 4.23 2.11
CA LEU A 15 -15.22 2.97 2.68
C LEU A 15 -14.29 2.23 1.71
N CYS A 16 -14.62 2.22 0.41
CA CYS A 16 -13.75 1.63 -0.61
C CYS A 16 -12.40 2.35 -0.72
N VAL A 17 -12.35 3.66 -0.54
CA VAL A 17 -11.08 4.41 -0.51
C VAL A 17 -10.24 4.01 0.71
N TRP A 18 -10.85 3.93 1.89
CA TRP A 18 -10.15 3.47 3.10
C TRP A 18 -9.65 2.03 3.00
N ALA A 19 -10.40 1.17 2.30
CA ALA A 19 -10.01 -0.23 2.09
C ALA A 19 -8.66 -0.40 1.36
N VAL A 20 -8.15 0.63 0.67
CA VAL A 20 -6.81 0.61 0.07
C VAL A 20 -5.73 0.63 1.16
N VAL A 21 -5.93 1.38 2.25
CA VAL A 21 -4.92 1.59 3.30
C VAL A 21 -5.05 0.56 4.43
N THR A 22 -6.26 0.09 4.71
CA THR A 22 -6.56 -0.85 5.80
C THR A 22 -5.65 -2.10 5.83
N PRO A 23 -5.39 -2.81 4.71
CA PRO A 23 -4.55 -4.01 4.72
C PRO A 23 -3.13 -3.75 5.24
N PHE A 24 -2.54 -2.59 4.92
CA PHE A 24 -1.21 -2.21 5.37
C PHE A 24 -1.15 -2.01 6.88
N ILE A 25 -2.16 -1.33 7.44
CA ILE A 25 -2.29 -1.10 8.88
C ILE A 25 -2.47 -2.43 9.60
N MET A 26 -3.38 -3.28 9.12
CA MET A 26 -3.66 -4.57 9.73
C MET A 26 -2.43 -5.50 9.68
N ASN A 27 -1.72 -5.54 8.56
CA ASN A 27 -0.49 -6.32 8.44
C ASN A 27 0.58 -5.84 9.43
N THR A 28 0.80 -4.53 9.52
CA THR A 28 1.78 -3.95 10.45
C THR A 28 1.42 -4.23 11.90
N ALA A 29 0.14 -4.09 12.25
CA ALA A 29 -0.35 -4.37 13.60
C ALA A 29 -0.21 -5.86 13.96
N GLY A 30 -0.50 -6.77 13.01
CA GLY A 30 -0.32 -8.20 13.19
C GLY A 30 1.14 -8.57 13.50
N TRP A 31 2.08 -8.07 12.70
CA TRP A 31 3.51 -8.26 12.95
C TRP A 31 3.97 -7.64 14.27
N LEU A 32 3.50 -6.44 14.59
CA LEU A 32 3.86 -5.79 15.86
C LEU A 32 3.38 -6.61 17.06
N LEU A 33 2.17 -7.15 17.01
CA LEU A 33 1.62 -8.01 18.05
C LEU A 33 2.46 -9.28 18.23
N THR A 34 2.79 -9.97 17.13
CA THR A 34 3.56 -11.22 17.21
C THR A 34 4.98 -10.98 17.71
N GLU A 35 5.64 -9.90 17.28
CA GLU A 35 7.01 -9.62 17.73
C GLU A 35 7.11 -9.04 19.13
N SER A 36 6.16 -8.19 19.51
CA SER A 36 6.11 -7.69 20.89
C SER A 36 5.76 -8.79 21.87
N GLY A 37 4.85 -9.71 21.48
CA GLY A 37 4.48 -10.86 22.31
C GLY A 37 5.60 -11.88 22.51
N ARG A 38 6.65 -11.84 21.67
CA ARG A 38 7.82 -12.72 21.78
C ARG A 38 8.92 -12.13 22.68
N GLN A 39 8.90 -10.83 22.94
CA GLN A 39 9.81 -10.21 23.92
C GLN A 39 9.61 -10.85 25.32
N PRO A 40 10.67 -11.14 26.10
CA PRO A 40 12.07 -10.72 25.95
C PRO A 40 12.97 -11.74 25.21
N TRP A 41 12.39 -12.66 24.43
CA TRP A 41 13.13 -13.78 23.85
C TRP A 41 13.36 -13.58 22.35
N ILE A 42 14.56 -13.95 21.89
CA ILE A 42 14.81 -14.15 20.46
C ILE A 42 14.42 -15.58 20.09
N VAL A 43 15.00 -16.54 20.81
CA VAL A 43 14.62 -17.94 20.73
C VAL A 43 14.09 -18.33 22.10
N GLN A 44 12.83 -18.75 22.14
CA GLN A 44 12.09 -19.03 23.37
C GLN A 44 12.87 -20.05 24.24
N GLY A 45 13.15 -19.67 25.48
CA GLY A 45 13.88 -20.51 26.43
C GLY A 45 15.39 -20.69 26.17
N LEU A 46 15.93 -20.14 25.06
CA LEU A 46 17.34 -20.32 24.68
C LEU A 46 18.13 -19.00 24.71
N GLN A 47 17.61 -17.94 24.11
CA GLN A 47 18.34 -16.67 23.97
C GLN A 47 17.45 -15.46 24.20
N LYS A 48 17.88 -14.56 25.09
CA LYS A 48 17.21 -13.29 25.38
C LYS A 48 17.65 -12.20 24.42
N THR A 49 16.74 -11.27 24.12
CA THR A 49 17.01 -10.10 23.26
C THR A 49 18.10 -9.19 23.82
N ALA A 50 18.15 -9.01 25.14
CA ALA A 50 19.11 -8.12 25.81
C ALA A 50 20.59 -8.49 25.63
N VAL A 51 20.90 -9.77 25.40
CA VAL A 51 22.28 -10.27 25.30
C VAL A 51 22.69 -10.63 23.87
N SER A 52 21.87 -10.25 22.88
CA SER A 52 22.04 -10.65 21.48
C SER A 52 22.52 -9.50 20.59
N ASN A 53 23.25 -8.54 21.14
CA ASN A 53 23.92 -7.50 20.37
C ASN A 53 25.26 -7.98 19.81
N SER A 54 25.68 -7.45 18.66
CA SER A 54 27.00 -7.73 18.08
C SER A 54 28.08 -6.95 18.83
N PRO A 55 29.10 -7.59 19.42
CA PRO A 55 30.14 -6.89 20.18
C PRO A 55 31.09 -6.05 19.33
N SER A 56 31.18 -6.36 18.03
CA SER A 56 32.14 -5.76 17.09
C SER A 56 31.66 -4.47 16.43
N VAL A 57 30.40 -4.07 16.65
CA VAL A 57 29.79 -2.92 15.97
C VAL A 57 29.60 -1.79 16.97
N SER A 58 30.12 -0.61 16.62
CA SER A 58 29.97 0.59 17.44
C SER A 58 28.56 1.18 17.35
N VAL A 59 28.17 1.92 18.40
CA VAL A 59 26.88 2.64 18.42
C VAL A 59 26.76 3.61 17.24
N THR A 60 27.85 4.24 16.84
CA THR A 60 27.90 5.18 15.72
C THR A 60 27.57 4.50 14.39
N GLU A 61 28.12 3.32 14.12
CA GLU A 61 27.83 2.56 12.89
C GLU A 61 26.36 2.13 12.80
N ILE A 62 25.75 1.78 13.94
CA ILE A 62 24.32 1.48 14.02
C ILE A 62 23.49 2.71 13.63
N TRP A 63 23.81 3.88 14.18
CA TRP A 63 23.08 5.10 13.85
C TRP A 63 23.24 5.53 12.39
N ILE A 64 24.46 5.47 11.85
CA ILE A 64 24.73 5.82 10.46
C ILE A 64 23.92 4.92 9.53
N SER A 65 23.97 3.61 9.73
CA SER A 65 23.23 2.64 8.90
C SER A 65 21.71 2.79 9.07
N LEU A 66 21.21 2.98 10.30
CA LEU A 66 19.79 3.21 10.55
C LEU A 66 19.26 4.44 9.83
N VAL A 67 19.98 5.57 9.91
CA VAL A 67 19.61 6.80 9.20
C VAL A 67 19.65 6.59 7.69
N ALA A 68 20.68 5.93 7.17
CA ALA A 68 20.78 5.62 5.75
C ALA A 68 19.58 4.77 5.25
N PHE A 69 19.18 3.75 6.01
CA PHE A 69 18.02 2.93 5.66
C PHE A 69 16.70 3.70 5.76
N VAL A 70 16.51 4.49 6.82
CA VAL A 70 15.30 5.32 6.98
C VAL A 70 15.14 6.30 5.82
N LEU A 71 16.22 7.03 5.47
CA LEU A 71 16.21 7.95 4.34
C LEU A 71 15.91 7.22 3.02
N SER A 72 16.54 6.07 2.81
CA SER A 72 16.31 5.27 1.60
C SER A 72 14.84 4.84 1.47
N TYR A 73 14.23 4.35 2.55
CA TYR A 73 12.82 3.97 2.55
C TYR A 73 11.86 5.14 2.40
N ILE A 74 12.19 6.32 2.94
CA ILE A 74 11.39 7.54 2.71
C ILE A 74 11.43 7.93 1.24
N VAL A 75 12.62 7.93 0.61
CA VAL A 75 12.76 8.28 -0.82
C VAL A 75 11.98 7.30 -1.70
N LEU A 76 12.14 6.00 -1.45
CA LEU A 76 11.42 4.97 -2.22
C LEU A 76 9.91 5.03 -1.98
N GLY A 77 9.47 5.15 -0.73
CA GLY A 77 8.05 5.28 -0.39
C GLY A 77 7.41 6.53 -0.97
N TRP A 78 8.13 7.66 -1.01
CA TRP A 78 7.67 8.88 -1.65
C TRP A 78 7.55 8.71 -3.17
N ALA A 79 8.57 8.15 -3.81
CA ALA A 79 8.55 7.88 -5.25
C ALA A 79 7.37 6.96 -5.62
N ASP A 80 7.16 5.89 -4.86
CA ASP A 80 6.05 4.95 -5.05
C ASP A 80 4.69 5.65 -4.90
N LEU A 81 4.49 6.43 -3.83
CA LEU A 81 3.25 7.19 -3.62
C LEU A 81 2.96 8.16 -4.77
N VAL A 82 3.97 8.90 -5.22
CA VAL A 82 3.85 9.83 -6.35
C VAL A 82 3.49 9.09 -7.63
N LEU A 83 4.15 7.95 -7.91
CA LEU A 83 3.84 7.12 -9.07
C LEU A 83 2.42 6.57 -8.98
N MET A 84 2.03 5.99 -7.86
CA MET A 84 0.72 5.38 -7.66
C MET A 84 -0.40 6.41 -7.88
N LEU A 85 -0.27 7.62 -7.30
CA LEU A 85 -1.23 8.71 -7.50
C LEU A 85 -1.25 9.21 -8.95
N ARG A 86 -0.08 9.34 -9.58
CA ARG A 86 0.03 9.82 -10.97
C ARG A 86 -0.60 8.85 -11.96
N TYR A 87 -0.34 7.55 -11.82
CA TYR A 87 -0.85 6.54 -12.75
C TYR A 87 -2.31 6.15 -12.48
N SER A 88 -2.74 6.12 -11.21
CA SER A 88 -4.15 5.89 -10.86
C SER A 88 -5.09 6.92 -11.51
N ARG A 89 -4.70 8.21 -11.50
CA ARG A 89 -5.51 9.29 -12.10
C ARG A 89 -5.51 9.27 -13.64
N ARG A 90 -4.39 8.87 -14.26
CA ARG A 90 -4.28 8.76 -15.73
C ARG A 90 -5.14 7.63 -16.29
N GLY A 91 -5.25 6.51 -15.58
CA GLY A 91 -6.13 5.41 -15.96
C GLY A 91 -7.61 5.83 -16.00
N MET A 92 -8.05 6.64 -15.02
CA MET A 92 -9.41 7.19 -15.02
C MET A 92 -9.65 8.16 -16.18
N ALA A 93 -8.73 9.11 -16.41
CA ALA A 93 -8.87 10.07 -17.50
C ALA A 93 -8.95 9.42 -18.89
N ARG A 94 -8.22 8.31 -19.12
CA ARG A 94 -8.32 7.53 -20.36
C ARG A 94 -9.64 6.77 -20.45
N ALA A 95 -10.08 6.14 -19.37
CA ALA A 95 -11.36 5.42 -19.33
C ALA A 95 -12.55 6.36 -19.59
N ASP A 96 -12.50 7.59 -19.05
CA ASP A 96 -13.52 8.61 -19.29
C ASP A 96 -13.53 9.07 -20.77
N ALA A 97 -12.34 9.21 -21.39
CA ALA A 97 -12.21 9.56 -22.80
C ALA A 97 -12.72 8.46 -23.73
N GLU A 98 -12.41 7.19 -23.44
CA GLU A 98 -12.86 6.02 -24.21
C GLU A 98 -14.37 5.78 -24.07
N ALA A 99 -14.96 6.12 -22.91
CA ALA A 99 -16.41 6.10 -22.71
C ALA A 99 -17.14 7.27 -23.38
N ALA A 100 -16.44 8.38 -23.64
CA ALA A 100 -16.98 9.58 -24.30
C ALA A 100 -16.90 9.51 -25.83
N GLU A 101 -16.04 8.65 -26.39
CA GLU A 101 -16.10 8.34 -27.82
C GLU A 101 -17.36 7.52 -28.12
N PRO A 102 -18.31 8.03 -28.93
CA PRO A 102 -19.40 7.21 -29.41
C PRO A 102 -18.78 6.11 -30.25
N VAL A 103 -19.17 4.85 -30.02
CA VAL A 103 -18.72 3.69 -30.80
C VAL A 103 -19.00 3.94 -32.29
N ALA A 104 -18.03 4.52 -32.98
CA ALA A 104 -18.06 4.82 -34.40
C ALA A 104 -17.90 3.50 -35.16
N GLY A 105 -18.97 2.73 -35.22
CA GLY A 105 -18.97 1.41 -35.85
C GLY A 105 -20.26 0.60 -35.70
N ALA A 106 -21.21 1.00 -34.86
CA ALA A 106 -22.51 0.34 -34.75
C ALA A 106 -23.55 0.93 -35.71
N ALA A 107 -23.18 1.18 -36.98
CA ALA A 107 -24.19 1.24 -38.03
C ALA A 107 -24.50 -0.21 -38.41
N PRO A 108 -25.75 -0.71 -38.27
CA PRO A 108 -26.09 -2.02 -38.80
C PRO A 108 -25.95 -1.91 -40.32
N SER A 109 -24.95 -2.56 -40.90
CA SER A 109 -24.86 -2.73 -42.35
C SER A 109 -26.01 -3.66 -42.78
N LEU A 110 -27.20 -3.09 -42.93
CA LEU A 110 -28.29 -3.69 -43.70
C LEU A 110 -27.91 -3.60 -45.17
N THR A 111 -27.02 -4.49 -45.57
CA THR A 111 -26.85 -4.84 -46.98
C THR A 111 -27.87 -5.96 -47.24
N TYR A 112 -28.87 -5.63 -48.04
CA TYR A 112 -29.80 -6.60 -48.66
C TYR A 112 -29.05 -7.63 -49.49
#